data_AF-A0A953KAB3-F1
#
_entry.id   AF-A0A953KAB3-F1
#
_cell.length_a   1.000
_cell.length_b   1.000
_cell.length_c   1.000
_cell.angle_alpha   90.00
_cell.angle_beta   90.00
_cell.angle_gamma   90.00
#
_symmetry.space_group_name_H-M   'P 1'
#
loop_
_entity.id
_entity.type
_entity.pdbx_description
1 polymer ?
#
loop_
_entity_poly.entity_id
_entity_poly.type
_entity_poly.pdbx_seq_one_letter_code
_entity_poly.pdbx_strand_id
1 'polypeptide(L)'
;MRSAAVPGYRLSKAKPSVKVLTTLGLLGLLLGLLSASALTLAKTGLAPSSVRAYYLGTDSANELDQLLAPNTARPFAELAEVTHLHLSGGSLLLFLLCHLLSVCELSERTRIFWYSVSFGSFLLTFACPWLIIYASPQFAYLFGPAIGVFTLSLIGLTYLPLREIWFQSNAAS
;
A
#
# COMPACT_ATOMS: atom_id res chain seq x y z
N MET A 1 31.00 30.58 -5.79
CA MET A 1 29.74 30.55 -5.01
C MET A 1 29.79 29.35 -4.08
N ARG A 2 29.34 29.56 -2.84
CA ARG A 2 29.67 28.78 -1.63
C ARG A 2 29.30 27.30 -1.73
N SER A 3 30.23 26.46 -1.27
CA SER A 3 29.95 25.09 -0.84
C SER A 3 28.96 25.10 0.32
N ALA A 4 27.87 24.35 0.19
CA ALA A 4 27.06 23.89 1.32
C ALA A 4 26.26 22.64 0.89
N ALA A 5 26.96 21.61 0.41
CA ALA A 5 26.40 20.26 0.50
C ALA A 5 26.62 19.81 1.94
N VAL A 6 25.63 20.04 2.80
CA VAL A 6 25.59 19.43 4.13
C VAL A 6 25.77 17.91 3.91
N PRO A 7 26.76 17.25 4.56
CA PRO A 7 26.95 15.81 4.39
C PRO A 7 25.63 15.10 4.71
N GLY A 8 25.00 14.56 3.67
CA GLY A 8 23.67 13.98 3.75
C GLY A 8 23.65 12.86 4.78
N TYR A 9 22.71 12.94 5.71
CA TYR A 9 22.40 11.85 6.62
C TYR A 9 22.08 10.59 5.80
N ARG A 10 22.79 9.49 6.08
CA ARG A 10 22.66 8.21 5.37
C ARG A 10 22.10 7.16 6.30
N LEU A 11 21.14 6.39 5.82
CA LEU A 11 20.51 5.35 6.62
C LEU A 11 21.50 4.20 6.95
N SER A 12 22.40 3.89 6.02
CA SER A 12 23.50 2.93 6.22
C SER A 12 24.46 3.31 7.35
N LYS A 13 24.66 4.62 7.60
CA LYS A 13 25.56 5.16 8.64
C LYS A 13 24.82 5.54 9.93
N ALA A 14 23.54 5.23 10.04
CA ALA A 14 22.74 5.56 11.22
C ALA A 14 23.25 4.83 12.48
N LYS A 15 23.00 5.42 13.65
CA LYS A 15 23.32 4.79 14.95
C LYS A 15 22.60 3.44 15.08
N PRO A 16 23.17 2.44 15.78
CA PRO A 16 22.55 1.13 15.94
C PRO A 16 21.12 1.18 16.48
N SER A 17 20.83 2.09 17.41
CA SER A 17 19.47 2.29 17.94
C SER A 17 18.46 2.70 16.86
N VAL A 18 18.86 3.55 15.92
CA VAL A 18 18.03 3.95 14.78
C VAL A 18 17.84 2.78 13.83
N LYS A 19 18.91 2.03 13.51
CA LYS A 19 18.83 0.83 12.65
C LYS A 19 17.84 -0.20 13.21
N VAL A 20 17.92 -0.48 14.52
CA VAL A 20 17.00 -1.41 15.20
C VAL A 20 15.57 -0.87 15.19
N LEU A 21 15.36 0.40 15.57
CA LEU A 21 14.02 1.01 15.59
C LEU A 21 13.37 0.98 14.19
N THR A 22 14.10 1.40 13.16
CA THR A 22 13.62 1.38 11.78
C THR A 22 13.33 -0.05 11.32
N THR A 23 14.19 -1.02 11.66
CA THR A 23 13.96 -2.42 11.32
C THR A 23 12.69 -2.97 11.96
N LEU A 24 12.49 -2.75 13.27
CA LEU A 24 11.29 -3.20 13.97
C LEU A 24 10.02 -2.54 13.42
N GLY A 25 10.07 -1.23 13.13
CA GLY A 25 8.96 -0.52 12.51
C GLY A 25 8.59 -1.09 11.13
N LEU A 26 9.60 -1.34 10.27
CA LEU A 26 9.40 -1.91 8.94
C LEU A 26 8.89 -3.36 8.98
N LEU A 27 9.37 -4.18 9.92
CA LEU A 27 8.83 -5.54 10.14
C LEU A 27 7.37 -5.51 10.61
N GLY A 28 7.05 -4.61 11.54
CA GLY A 28 5.67 -4.42 11.99
C GLY A 28 4.74 -4.01 10.85
N LEU A 29 5.19 -3.09 9.98
CA LEU A 29 4.47 -2.70 8.77
C LEU A 29 4.29 -3.85 7.79
N LEU A 30 5.32 -4.69 7.60
CA LEU A 30 5.23 -5.86 6.74
C LEU A 30 4.19 -6.86 7.26
N LEU A 31 4.17 -7.13 8.57
CA LEU A 31 3.16 -7.99 9.19
C LEU A 31 1.76 -7.42 9.03
N GLY A 32 1.59 -6.11 9.25
CA GLY A 32 0.33 -5.41 9.02
C GLY A 32 -0.13 -5.52 7.56
N LEU A 33 0.78 -5.35 6.60
CA LEU A 33 0.49 -5.49 5.17
C LEU A 33 0.05 -6.92 4.81
N LEU A 34 0.75 -7.93 5.33
CA LEU A 34 0.38 -9.33 5.09
C LEU A 34 -1.00 -9.65 5.66
N SER A 35 -1.28 -9.18 6.88
CA SER A 35 -2.59 -9.35 7.52
C SER A 35 -3.70 -8.65 6.73
N ALA A 36 -3.49 -7.39 6.31
CA ALA A 36 -4.44 -6.63 5.51
C ALA A 36 -4.68 -7.26 4.13
N SER A 37 -3.62 -7.77 3.49
CA SER A 37 -3.71 -8.47 2.21
C SER A 37 -4.50 -9.77 2.33
N ALA A 38 -4.24 -10.56 3.39
CA ALA A 38 -4.98 -11.79 3.67
C ALA A 38 -6.46 -11.50 3.95
N LEU A 39 -6.76 -10.47 4.74
CA LEU A 39 -8.13 -10.06 5.03
C LEU A 39 -8.86 -9.58 3.76
N THR A 40 -8.18 -8.81 2.92
CA THR A 40 -8.77 -8.33 1.66
C THR A 40 -9.05 -9.50 0.73
N LEU A 41 -8.09 -10.41 0.58
CA LEU A 41 -8.27 -11.62 -0.22
C LEU A 41 -9.42 -12.49 0.30
N ALA A 42 -9.56 -12.64 1.62
CA ALA A 42 -10.66 -13.37 2.22
C ALA A 42 -12.03 -12.69 1.98
N LYS A 43 -12.08 -11.36 1.91
CA LYS A 43 -13.30 -10.59 1.67
C LYS A 43 -13.71 -10.54 0.20
N THR A 44 -12.77 -10.24 -0.69
CA THR A 44 -13.07 -9.90 -2.09
C THR A 44 -12.75 -11.04 -3.05
N GLY A 45 -11.92 -12.01 -2.64
CA GLY A 45 -11.28 -12.95 -3.56
C GLY A 45 -10.32 -12.23 -4.53
N LEU A 46 -9.84 -12.98 -5.54
CA LEU A 46 -9.02 -12.45 -6.65
C LEU A 46 -9.83 -12.26 -7.94
N ALA A 47 -10.93 -13.01 -8.09
CA ALA A 47 -11.70 -12.99 -9.32
C ALA A 47 -12.51 -11.68 -9.43
N PRO A 48 -12.53 -11.03 -10.60
CA PRO A 48 -13.34 -9.82 -10.81
C PRO A 48 -14.84 -10.04 -10.50
N SER A 49 -15.35 -11.25 -10.71
CA SER A 49 -16.72 -11.62 -10.33
C SER A 49 -16.94 -11.58 -8.81
N SER A 50 -16.00 -12.08 -8.02
CA SER A 50 -16.04 -12.04 -6.56
C SER A 50 -15.94 -10.60 -6.04
N VAL A 51 -15.06 -9.79 -6.62
CA VAL A 51 -14.95 -8.36 -6.31
C VAL A 51 -16.26 -7.62 -6.60
N ARG A 52 -16.88 -7.91 -7.75
CA ARG A 52 -18.18 -7.34 -8.12
C ARG A 52 -19.26 -7.71 -7.11
N ALA A 53 -19.37 -8.99 -6.76
CA ALA A 53 -20.34 -9.48 -5.80
C ALA A 53 -20.12 -8.86 -4.40
N TYR A 54 -18.86 -8.65 -3.99
CA TYR A 54 -18.54 -8.03 -2.71
C TYR A 54 -19.02 -6.57 -2.60
N TYR A 55 -18.95 -5.80 -3.69
CA TYR A 55 -19.31 -4.37 -3.69
C TYR A 55 -20.75 -4.08 -4.11
N LEU A 56 -21.29 -4.78 -5.11
CA LEU A 56 -22.65 -4.58 -5.62
C LEU A 56 -23.69 -5.46 -4.93
N GLY A 57 -23.23 -6.44 -4.16
CA GLY A 57 -24.05 -7.51 -3.62
C GLY A 57 -24.32 -8.61 -4.64
N THR A 58 -25.00 -9.66 -4.17
CA THR A 58 -25.41 -10.81 -4.97
C THR A 58 -26.90 -11.08 -4.81
N ASP A 59 -27.57 -11.44 -5.91
CA ASP A 59 -28.96 -11.92 -5.89
C ASP A 59 -29.02 -13.45 -5.64
N SER A 60 -27.94 -14.05 -5.09
CA SER A 60 -27.87 -15.50 -4.89
C SER A 60 -28.93 -15.98 -3.88
N ALA A 61 -29.73 -16.94 -4.32
CA ALA A 61 -30.70 -17.64 -3.46
C ALA A 61 -30.03 -18.64 -2.49
N ASN A 62 -28.71 -18.84 -2.61
CA ASN A 62 -27.97 -19.80 -1.80
C ASN A 62 -27.55 -19.17 -0.47
N GLU A 63 -28.01 -19.71 0.67
CA GLU A 63 -27.75 -19.17 2.01
C GLU A 63 -26.24 -19.01 2.29
N LEU A 64 -25.39 -19.90 1.77
CA LEU A 64 -23.94 -19.80 1.93
C LEU A 64 -23.36 -18.57 1.20
N ASP A 65 -23.90 -18.20 0.04
CA ASP A 65 -23.46 -17.01 -0.70
C ASP A 65 -23.93 -15.72 -0.02
N GLN A 66 -25.12 -15.72 0.59
CA GLN A 66 -25.63 -14.59 1.36
C GLN A 66 -24.85 -14.34 2.66
N LEU A 67 -24.29 -15.40 3.25
CA LEU A 67 -23.37 -15.29 4.40
C LEU A 67 -22.00 -14.72 4.01
N LEU A 68 -21.58 -14.87 2.75
CA LEU A 68 -20.25 -14.46 2.26
C LEU A 68 -20.27 -13.10 1.54
N ALA A 69 -21.38 -12.73 0.90
CA ALA A 69 -21.55 -11.44 0.22
C ALA A 69 -22.93 -10.84 0.55
N PRO A 70 -23.01 -9.52 0.83
CA PRO A 70 -24.29 -8.88 1.13
C PRO A 70 -25.26 -8.98 -0.05
N ASN A 71 -26.57 -9.02 0.22
CA ASN A 71 -27.60 -9.04 -0.83
C ASN A 71 -27.75 -7.70 -1.55
N THR A 72 -27.12 -6.63 -1.05
CA THR A 72 -27.22 -5.28 -1.59
C THR A 72 -25.85 -4.64 -1.77
N ALA A 73 -25.81 -3.63 -2.64
CA ALA A 73 -24.62 -2.82 -2.83
C ALA A 73 -24.18 -2.16 -1.52
N ARG A 74 -22.86 -2.02 -1.34
CA ARG A 74 -22.29 -1.39 -0.15
C ARG A 74 -22.82 0.04 0.00
N PRO A 75 -23.29 0.42 1.20
CA PRO A 75 -23.85 1.74 1.42
C PRO A 75 -22.77 2.83 1.28
N PHE A 76 -23.18 4.00 0.78
CA PHE A 76 -22.30 5.15 0.60
C PHE A 76 -21.51 5.50 1.87
N ALA A 77 -22.19 5.47 3.04
CA ALA A 77 -21.58 5.83 4.31
C ALA A 77 -20.41 4.89 4.68
N GLU A 78 -20.55 3.59 4.45
CA GLU A 78 -19.49 2.61 4.68
C GLU A 78 -18.30 2.88 3.75
N LEU A 79 -18.55 3.14 2.45
CA LEU A 79 -17.49 3.49 1.51
C LEU A 79 -16.78 4.80 1.89
N ALA A 80 -17.54 5.82 2.28
CA ALA A 80 -17.01 7.12 2.69
C ALA A 80 -16.14 6.99 3.94
N GLU A 81 -16.59 6.23 4.94
CA GLU A 81 -15.85 5.99 6.17
C GLU A 81 -14.53 5.26 5.91
N VAL A 82 -14.57 4.14 5.16
CA VAL A 82 -13.38 3.38 4.79
C VAL A 82 -12.42 4.23 3.98
N THR A 83 -12.92 4.98 3.01
CA THR A 83 -12.11 5.87 2.16
C THR A 83 -11.45 6.97 2.99
N HIS A 84 -12.19 7.63 3.89
CA HIS A 84 -11.66 8.68 4.76
C HIS A 84 -10.54 8.15 5.67
N LEU A 85 -10.77 6.99 6.31
CA LEU A 85 -9.80 6.38 7.23
C LEU A 85 -8.51 6.01 6.49
N HIS A 86 -8.63 5.37 5.33
CA HIS A 86 -7.46 4.94 4.56
C HIS A 86 -6.76 6.09 3.87
N LEU A 87 -7.48 7.06 3.29
CA LEU A 87 -6.85 8.24 2.69
C LEU A 87 -6.08 9.04 3.76
N SER A 88 -6.61 9.18 4.97
CA SER A 88 -5.93 9.89 6.05
C SER A 88 -4.68 9.14 6.53
N GLY A 89 -4.85 7.90 7.01
CA GLY A 89 -3.74 7.12 7.58
C GLY A 89 -2.75 6.61 6.53
N GLY A 90 -3.25 6.15 5.39
CA GLY A 90 -2.47 5.62 4.29
C GLY A 90 -1.60 6.67 3.60
N SER A 91 -2.09 7.90 3.43
CA SER A 91 -1.26 8.99 2.87
C SER A 91 -0.10 9.34 3.79
N LEU A 92 -0.33 9.37 5.12
CA LEU A 92 0.73 9.60 6.09
C LEU A 92 1.75 8.46 6.09
N LEU A 93 1.28 7.20 6.07
CA LEU A 93 2.16 6.03 5.97
C LEU A 93 3.02 6.07 4.71
N LEU A 94 2.43 6.34 3.56
CA LEU A 94 3.14 6.47 2.28
C LEU A 94 4.16 7.60 2.32
N PHE A 95 3.78 8.75 2.87
CA PHE A 95 4.70 9.87 3.05
C PHE A 95 5.91 9.45 3.90
N LEU A 96 5.71 8.78 5.03
CA LEU A 96 6.78 8.32 5.91
C LEU A 96 7.71 7.31 5.22
N LEU A 97 7.16 6.34 4.50
CA LEU A 97 7.95 5.35 3.75
C LEU A 97 8.73 5.98 2.59
N CYS A 98 8.10 6.89 1.85
CA CYS A 98 8.75 7.63 0.77
C CYS A 98 9.86 8.56 1.31
N HIS A 99 9.62 9.19 2.46
CA HIS A 99 10.61 9.99 3.16
C HIS A 99 11.80 9.14 3.62
N LEU A 100 11.54 7.94 4.17
CA LEU A 100 12.60 7.00 4.53
C LEU A 100 13.42 6.56 3.29
N LEU A 101 12.75 6.35 2.16
CA LEU A 101 13.43 6.08 0.88
C LEU A 101 14.25 7.30 0.40
N SER A 102 13.85 8.53 0.72
CA SER A 102 14.57 9.74 0.28
C SER A 102 15.98 9.87 0.85
N VAL A 103 16.23 9.27 2.01
CA VAL A 103 17.55 9.24 2.68
C VAL A 103 18.37 7.99 2.36
N CYS A 104 17.86 7.14 1.46
CA CYS A 104 18.56 5.96 0.94
C CYS A 104 19.49 6.33 -0.23
N GLU A 105 20.54 5.53 -0.46
CA GLU A 105 21.49 5.63 -1.57
C GLU A 105 20.89 5.12 -2.89
N LEU A 106 19.82 5.77 -3.34
CA LEU A 106 19.12 5.46 -4.60
C LEU A 106 19.18 6.62 -5.59
N SER A 107 19.15 6.30 -6.88
CA SER A 107 19.07 7.30 -7.94
C SER A 107 17.75 8.09 -7.86
N GLU A 108 17.77 9.35 -8.27
CA GLU A 108 16.59 10.22 -8.25
C GLU A 108 15.42 9.63 -9.06
N ARG A 109 15.72 9.02 -10.21
CA ARG A 109 14.70 8.35 -11.05
C ARG A 109 14.02 7.20 -10.32
N THR A 110 14.78 6.41 -9.55
CA THR A 110 14.24 5.31 -8.75
C THR A 110 13.31 5.81 -7.67
N ARG A 111 13.66 6.91 -7.00
CA ARG A 111 12.81 7.53 -5.96
C ARG A 111 11.49 8.00 -6.54
N ILE A 112 11.54 8.80 -7.61
CA ILE A 112 10.35 9.31 -8.31
C ILE A 112 9.46 8.16 -8.75
N PHE A 113 10.03 7.08 -9.32
CA PHE A 113 9.27 5.90 -9.69
C PHE A 113 8.48 5.30 -8.51
N TRP A 114 9.14 5.03 -7.38
CA TRP A 114 8.45 4.47 -6.21
C TRP A 114 7.41 5.41 -5.62
N TYR A 115 7.67 6.72 -5.61
CA TYR A 115 6.70 7.73 -5.14
C TYR A 115 5.45 7.72 -6.02
N SER A 116 5.62 7.82 -7.33
CA SER A 116 4.51 7.86 -8.27
C SER A 116 3.72 6.56 -8.29
N VAL A 117 4.39 5.40 -8.29
CA VAL A 117 3.72 4.10 -8.32
C VAL A 117 2.95 3.84 -7.03
N SER A 118 3.53 4.13 -5.86
CA SER A 118 2.86 3.87 -4.58
C SER A 118 1.64 4.78 -4.37
N PHE A 119 1.77 6.09 -4.58
CA PHE A 119 0.64 7.01 -4.46
C PHE A 119 -0.43 6.77 -5.54
N GLY A 120 -0.02 6.52 -6.79
CA GLY A 120 -0.95 6.26 -7.88
C GLY A 120 -1.79 5.00 -7.66
N SER A 121 -1.15 3.90 -7.30
CA SER A 121 -1.83 2.62 -7.02
C SER A 121 -2.68 2.68 -5.75
N PHE A 122 -2.25 3.42 -4.72
CA PHE A 122 -3.04 3.69 -3.53
C PHE A 122 -4.35 4.40 -3.85
N LEU A 123 -4.28 5.55 -4.54
CA LEU A 123 -5.47 6.32 -4.92
C LEU A 123 -6.40 5.48 -5.79
N LEU A 124 -5.85 4.70 -6.73
CA LEU A 124 -6.64 3.84 -7.60
C LEU A 124 -7.35 2.72 -6.81
N THR A 125 -6.67 2.11 -5.84
CA THR A 125 -7.24 1.06 -4.98
C THR A 125 -8.47 1.56 -4.24
N PHE A 126 -8.41 2.77 -3.68
CA PHE A 126 -9.54 3.36 -2.96
C PHE A 126 -10.58 4.01 -3.87
N ALA A 127 -10.24 4.35 -5.12
CA ALA A 127 -11.21 4.80 -6.13
C ALA A 127 -12.04 3.65 -6.72
N CYS A 128 -11.49 2.44 -6.81
CA CYS A 128 -12.15 1.29 -7.43
C CYS A 128 -13.55 0.99 -6.86
N PRO A 129 -13.79 0.94 -5.53
CA PRO A 129 -15.12 0.72 -4.97
C PRO A 129 -16.15 1.74 -5.47
N TRP A 130 -15.79 3.01 -5.53
CA TRP A 130 -16.64 4.08 -6.04
C TRP A 130 -16.95 3.90 -7.52
N LEU A 131 -15.94 3.57 -8.31
CA LEU A 131 -16.10 3.32 -9.74
C LEU A 131 -16.98 2.09 -10.01
N ILE A 132 -16.84 1.02 -9.21
CA ILE A 132 -17.64 -0.20 -9.35
C ILE A 132 -19.12 0.08 -9.08
N ILE A 133 -19.43 0.84 -8.02
CA ILE A 133 -20.82 1.10 -7.61
C ILE A 133 -21.47 2.20 -8.46
N TYR A 134 -20.77 3.31 -8.72
CA TYR A 134 -21.39 4.52 -9.27
C TYR A 134 -21.07 4.78 -10.75
N ALA A 135 -20.09 4.09 -11.34
CA ALA A 135 -19.73 4.27 -12.75
C ALA A 135 -19.99 3.02 -13.59
N SER A 136 -19.38 1.88 -13.24
CA SER A 136 -19.48 0.65 -14.03
C SER A 136 -18.96 -0.57 -13.26
N PRO A 137 -19.72 -1.69 -13.20
CA PRO A 137 -19.25 -2.94 -12.58
C PRO A 137 -17.93 -3.49 -13.17
N GLN A 138 -17.61 -3.13 -14.40
CA GLN A 138 -16.41 -3.53 -15.13
C GLN A 138 -15.12 -2.99 -14.47
N PHE A 139 -15.21 -1.95 -13.63
CA PHE A 139 -14.06 -1.50 -12.84
C PHE A 139 -13.57 -2.55 -11.82
N ALA A 140 -14.32 -3.63 -11.59
CA ALA A 140 -13.85 -4.77 -10.80
C ALA A 140 -12.57 -5.42 -11.39
N TYR A 141 -12.35 -5.36 -12.70
CA TYR A 141 -11.11 -5.82 -13.33
C TYR A 141 -9.88 -4.99 -12.94
N LEU A 142 -10.10 -3.73 -12.52
CA LEU A 142 -9.02 -2.82 -12.14
C LEU A 142 -8.59 -2.99 -10.68
N PHE A 143 -9.49 -3.48 -9.83
CA PHE A 143 -9.25 -3.61 -8.39
C PHE A 143 -8.04 -4.50 -8.08
N GLY A 144 -7.99 -5.71 -8.65
CA GLY A 144 -6.90 -6.66 -8.46
C GLY A 144 -5.52 -6.11 -8.86
N PRO A 145 -5.36 -5.58 -10.08
CA PRO A 145 -4.13 -4.90 -10.49
C PRO A 145 -3.76 -3.70 -9.59
N ALA A 146 -4.73 -2.86 -9.22
CA ALA A 146 -4.48 -1.68 -8.39
C ALA A 146 -3.95 -2.08 -7.00
N ILE A 147 -4.62 -2.99 -6.31
CA ILE A 147 -4.19 -3.46 -5.00
C ILE A 147 -2.88 -4.27 -5.08
N GLY A 148 -2.68 -5.05 -6.15
CA GLY A 148 -1.45 -5.80 -6.37
C GLY A 148 -0.25 -4.88 -6.52
N VAL A 149 -0.34 -3.85 -7.38
CA VAL A 149 0.71 -2.85 -7.55
C VAL A 149 0.94 -2.08 -6.25
N PHE A 150 -0.13 -1.73 -5.53
CA PHE A 150 -0.01 -1.05 -4.24
C PHE A 150 0.71 -1.89 -3.19
N THR A 151 0.34 -3.15 -3.02
CA THR A 151 1.01 -4.08 -2.09
C THR A 151 2.48 -4.29 -2.47
N LEU A 152 2.79 -4.49 -3.75
CA LEU A 152 4.17 -4.61 -4.22
C LEU A 152 4.95 -3.31 -3.98
N SER A 153 4.31 -2.15 -4.12
CA SER A 153 4.92 -0.86 -3.82
C SER A 153 5.31 -0.72 -2.35
N LEU A 154 4.43 -1.14 -1.43
CA LEU A 154 4.70 -1.12 0.00
C LEU A 154 5.79 -2.12 0.39
N ILE A 155 5.81 -3.31 -0.21
CA ILE A 155 6.90 -4.28 -0.03
C ILE A 155 8.23 -3.65 -0.48
N GLY A 156 8.27 -3.03 -1.66
CA GLY A 156 9.47 -2.36 -2.17
C GLY A 156 9.95 -1.22 -1.27
N LEU A 157 9.03 -0.36 -0.84
CA LEU A 157 9.30 0.76 0.08
C LEU A 157 9.76 0.31 1.47
N THR A 158 9.43 -0.91 1.88
CA THR A 158 9.90 -1.52 3.14
C THR A 158 11.24 -2.23 2.96
N TYR A 159 11.38 -2.99 1.88
CA TYR A 159 12.56 -3.80 1.60
C TYR A 159 13.80 -2.97 1.28
N LEU A 160 13.67 -1.89 0.50
CA LEU A 160 14.81 -1.09 0.06
C LEU A 160 15.57 -0.43 1.24
N PRO A 161 14.91 0.25 2.19
CA PRO A 161 15.57 0.77 3.38
C PRO A 161 16.19 -0.34 4.27
N LEU A 162 15.50 -1.47 4.45
CA LEU A 162 16.04 -2.62 5.18
C LEU A 162 17.33 -3.14 4.54
N ARG A 163 17.33 -3.26 3.21
CA ARG A 163 18.49 -3.73 2.47
C ARG A 163 19.68 -2.79 2.67
N GLU A 164 19.45 -1.48 2.63
CA GLU A 164 20.51 -0.50 2.82
C GLU A 164 21.10 -0.53 4.24
N ILE A 165 20.25 -0.59 5.26
CA ILE A 165 20.67 -0.62 6.67
C ILE A 165 21.65 -1.76 6.95
N TRP A 166 21.38 -2.95 6.41
CA TRP A 166 22.06 -4.18 6.78
C TRP A 166 23.09 -4.68 5.76
N PHE A 167 22.90 -4.42 4.45
CA PHE A 167 23.78 -4.99 3.41
C PHE A 167 24.66 -3.97 2.70
N GLN A 168 24.27 -2.69 2.66
CA GLN A 168 25.07 -1.63 2.02
C GLN A 168 25.97 -0.87 3.02
N SER A 169 25.83 -1.16 4.31
CA SER A 169 26.65 -0.58 5.40
C SER A 169 28.14 -0.97 5.35
N ASN A 170 28.54 -1.99 4.58
CA ASN A 170 29.90 -2.56 4.61
C ASN A 170 30.76 -2.29 3.36
N ALA A 171 30.25 -1.58 2.36
CA ALA A 171 30.95 -1.42 1.07
C ALA A 171 31.88 -0.18 0.98
N ALA A 172 32.05 0.57 2.07
CA ALA A 172 32.93 1.74 2.11
C ALA A 172 33.63 1.83 3.47
N SER A 173 34.57 0.91 3.70
CA SER A 173 35.68 1.08 4.66
C SER A 173 36.90 1.59 3.93
#